data_AF-A0A527VQJ3-F1
#
_entry.id   AF-A0A527VQJ3-F1
#
_cell.length_a   1.000
_cell.length_b   1.000
_cell.length_c   1.000
_cell.angle_alpha   90.00
_cell.angle_beta   90.00
_cell.angle_gamma   90.00
#
_symmetry.space_group_name_H-M   'P 1'
#
loop_
_entity.id
_entity.type
_entity.pdbx_description
1 polymer ?
#
loop_
_entity_poly.entity_id
_entity_poly.type
_entity_poly.pdbx_seq_one_letter_code
_entity_poly.pdbx_strand_id
1 'polypeptide(L)'
;EEDVAVVRKVWEAVGYKARLAVDGNRGLTVAAALHLDRLCQAIPFVFEQPCNTMDEIATLKGRLTHPVYLDESTEDQNAVLRAISMGIADGFGFKVTRLGGLTKMATVRDLCAIRSLPHSCDDAWG
;
A
#
# COMPACT_ATOMS: atom_id res chain seq x y z
N GLU A 1 13.53 8.59 -11.54
CA GLU A 1 14.75 9.16 -10.90
C GLU A 1 14.40 10.18 -9.82
N GLU A 2 13.45 11.08 -10.09
CA GLU A 2 12.97 12.06 -9.10
C GLU A 2 12.38 11.41 -7.84
N ASP A 3 11.47 10.44 -7.97
CA ASP A 3 10.85 9.77 -6.81
C ASP A 3 11.89 9.11 -5.89
N VAL A 4 12.91 8.46 -6.46
CA VAL A 4 14.01 7.86 -5.70
C VAL A 4 14.79 8.92 -4.92
N ALA A 5 15.01 10.09 -5.53
CA ALA A 5 15.68 11.20 -4.87
C ALA A 5 14.82 11.77 -3.73
N VAL A 6 13.50 11.86 -3.90
CA VAL A 6 12.56 12.28 -2.85
C VAL A 6 12.59 11.30 -1.68
N VAL A 7 12.43 9.99 -1.93
CA VAL A 7 12.46 8.95 -0.89
C VAL A 7 13.75 9.02 -0.07
N ARG A 8 14.90 9.15 -0.74
CA ARG A 8 16.21 9.27 -0.07
C ARG A 8 16.32 10.53 0.80
N LYS A 9 15.93 11.70 0.27
CA LYS A 9 16.00 12.96 1.04
C LYS A 9 15.04 12.97 2.23
N VAL A 10 13.84 12.41 2.08
CA VAL A 10 12.90 12.25 3.20
C VAL A 10 13.52 11.34 4.26
N TRP A 11 14.08 10.19 3.85
CA TRP A 11 14.74 9.26 4.77
C TRP A 11 15.93 9.89 5.52
N GLU A 12 16.76 10.67 4.84
CA GLU A 12 17.87 11.41 5.47
C GLU A 12 17.37 12.37 6.57
N ALA A 13 16.22 13.00 6.35
CA ALA A 13 15.65 13.96 7.31
C ALA A 13 14.98 13.29 8.51
N VAL A 14 14.22 12.21 8.29
CA VAL A 14 13.40 11.59 9.35
C VAL A 14 14.04 10.36 9.98
N GLY A 15 14.77 9.56 9.20
CA GLY A 15 15.30 8.26 9.62
C GLY A 15 14.25 7.40 10.34
N TYR A 16 14.70 6.67 11.37
CA TYR A 16 13.84 5.81 12.18
C TYR A 16 12.91 6.57 13.16
N LYS A 17 12.82 7.90 13.10
CA LYS A 17 11.90 8.67 13.95
C LYS A 17 10.45 8.55 13.48
N ALA A 18 10.22 8.14 12.24
CA ALA A 18 8.90 7.92 11.66
C ALA A 18 8.90 6.64 10.81
N ARG A 19 7.73 6.02 10.70
CA ARG A 19 7.49 5.00 9.68
C ARG A 19 7.20 5.69 8.35
N LEU A 20 7.65 5.10 7.25
CA LEU A 20 7.45 5.65 5.91
C LEU A 20 6.51 4.78 5.09
N ALA A 21 5.58 5.43 4.40
CA ALA A 21 4.85 4.89 3.27
C ALA A 21 5.26 5.69 2.04
N VAL A 22 5.54 5.00 0.94
CA VAL A 22 5.75 5.60 -0.38
C VAL A 22 4.55 5.21 -1.21
N ASP A 23 3.71 6.20 -1.51
CA ASP A 23 2.45 5.99 -2.22
C ASP A 23 2.63 6.32 -3.71
N GLY A 24 2.30 5.36 -4.58
CA GLY A 24 2.32 5.54 -6.01
C GLY A 24 1.00 6.07 -6.57
N ASN A 25 -0.09 6.03 -5.81
CA ASN A 25 -1.45 6.43 -6.21
C ASN A 25 -1.82 5.96 -7.63
N ARG A 26 -1.55 4.68 -7.93
CA ARG A 26 -1.79 4.05 -9.24
C ARG A 26 -0.91 4.57 -10.40
N GLY A 27 0.05 5.45 -10.13
CA GLY A 27 0.83 6.18 -11.12
C GLY A 27 2.01 5.42 -11.73
N LEU A 28 2.48 4.32 -11.10
CA LEU A 28 3.65 3.61 -11.58
C LEU A 28 3.27 2.39 -12.42
N THR A 29 4.01 2.17 -13.50
CA THR A 29 4.01 0.86 -14.16
C THR A 29 4.71 -0.17 -13.29
N VAL A 30 4.46 -1.46 -13.54
CA VAL A 30 5.15 -2.58 -12.87
C VAL A 30 6.68 -2.43 -12.96
N ALA A 31 7.20 -2.00 -14.12
CA ALA A 31 8.64 -1.79 -14.31
C ALA A 31 9.18 -0.64 -13.45
N ALA A 32 8.44 0.47 -13.37
CA ALA A 32 8.82 1.62 -12.56
C ALA A 32 8.79 1.30 -11.05
N ALA A 33 7.77 0.56 -10.58
CA ALA A 33 7.67 0.12 -9.20
C ALA A 33 8.87 -0.77 -8.80
N LEU A 34 9.22 -1.76 -9.62
CA LEU A 34 10.38 -2.63 -9.38
C LEU A 34 11.71 -1.86 -9.39
N HIS A 35 11.81 -0.86 -10.27
CA HIS A 35 13.00 -0.02 -10.34
C HIS A 35 13.15 0.84 -9.08
N LEU A 36 12.07 1.47 -8.61
CA LEU A 36 12.07 2.27 -7.37
C LEU A 36 12.40 1.40 -6.14
N ASP A 37 11.74 0.25 -6.00
CA ASP A 37 12.01 -0.72 -4.91
C ASP A 37 13.48 -1.12 -4.87
N ARG A 38 14.04 -1.52 -6.03
CA ARG A 38 15.44 -1.93 -6.13
C ARG A 38 16.42 -0.81 -5.76
N LEU A 39 16.14 0.43 -6.16
CA LEU A 39 17.03 1.55 -5.87
C LEU A 39 16.92 2.07 -4.42
N CYS A 40 15.89 1.64 -3.68
CA CYS A 40 15.60 2.09 -2.32
C CYS A 40 15.60 0.97 -1.27
N GLN A 41 16.12 -0.23 -1.56
CA GLN A 41 16.12 -1.40 -0.66
C GLN A 41 16.69 -1.16 0.75
N ALA A 42 17.56 -0.16 0.91
CA ALA A 42 18.14 0.18 2.21
C ALA A 42 17.22 1.06 3.09
N ILE A 43 16.07 1.51 2.57
CA ILE A 43 15.16 2.45 3.23
C ILE A 43 13.89 1.69 3.62
N PRO A 44 13.55 1.58 4.91
CA PRO A 44 12.40 0.79 5.34
C PRO A 44 11.09 1.56 5.14
N PHE A 45 10.44 1.40 3.98
CA PHE A 45 9.09 1.89 3.72
C PHE A 45 8.12 0.76 3.34
N VAL A 46 6.82 1.03 3.45
CA VAL A 46 5.75 0.26 2.79
C VAL A 46 5.44 0.90 1.45
N PHE A 47 5.26 0.10 0.40
CA PHE A 47 4.93 0.60 -0.94
C PHE A 47 3.41 0.58 -1.12
N GLU A 48 2.78 1.74 -1.02
CA GLU A 48 1.33 1.90 -1.11
C GLU A 48 0.90 2.13 -2.56
N GLN A 49 -0.15 1.40 -2.97
CA GLN A 49 -0.76 1.39 -4.30
C GLN A 49 0.19 1.79 -5.45
N PRO A 50 1.29 1.03 -5.69
CA PRO A 50 2.29 1.41 -6.68
C PRO A 50 1.67 1.47 -8.08
N CYS A 51 0.86 0.45 -8.41
CA CYS A 51 0.29 0.26 -9.74
C CYS A 51 -1.24 0.43 -9.75
N ASN A 52 -1.79 0.58 -10.94
CA ASN A 52 -3.19 0.92 -11.12
C ASN A 52 -4.14 -0.21 -10.76
N THR A 53 -3.82 -1.43 -11.16
CA THR A 53 -4.71 -2.58 -10.98
C THR A 53 -4.18 -3.60 -9.99
N MET A 54 -5.10 -4.34 -9.37
CA MET A 54 -4.78 -5.45 -8.48
C MET A 54 -3.97 -6.55 -9.21
N ASP A 55 -4.22 -6.75 -10.51
CA ASP A 55 -3.48 -7.72 -11.33
C ASP A 55 -2.04 -7.28 -11.56
N GLU A 56 -1.80 -6.00 -11.87
CA GLU A 56 -0.44 -5.46 -11.94
C GLU A 56 0.31 -5.64 -10.62
N ILE A 57 -0.34 -5.33 -9.50
CA ILE A 57 0.25 -5.51 -8.16
C ILE A 57 0.52 -6.98 -7.86
N ALA A 58 -0.37 -7.89 -8.27
CA ALA A 58 -0.14 -9.32 -8.12
C ALA A 58 1.14 -9.78 -8.84
N THR A 59 1.49 -9.16 -9.98
CA THR A 59 2.74 -9.47 -10.70
C THR A 59 4.00 -9.00 -9.96
N LEU A 60 3.88 -8.14 -8.94
CA LEU A 60 4.99 -7.66 -8.12
C LEU A 60 5.32 -8.61 -6.95
N LYS A 61 4.38 -9.49 -6.59
CA LYS A 61 4.54 -10.44 -5.50
C LYS A 61 5.78 -11.31 -5.71
N GLY A 62 6.62 -11.39 -4.69
CA GLY A 62 7.89 -12.14 -4.72
C GLY A 62 9.00 -11.48 -5.55
N ARG A 63 8.77 -10.29 -6.12
CA ARG A 63 9.78 -9.51 -6.86
C ARG A 63 10.16 -8.21 -6.17
N LEU A 64 9.29 -7.70 -5.29
CA LEU A 64 9.58 -6.58 -4.39
C LEU A 64 10.22 -7.06 -3.09
N THR A 65 10.97 -6.17 -2.47
CA THR A 65 11.55 -6.36 -1.14
C THR A 65 10.74 -5.65 -0.06
N HIS A 66 10.10 -4.53 -0.41
CA HIS A 66 9.25 -3.79 0.51
C HIS A 66 7.84 -4.42 0.58
N PRO A 67 7.20 -4.38 1.77
CA PRO A 67 5.80 -4.76 1.92
C PRO A 67 4.89 -3.86 1.09
N VAL A 68 3.79 -4.39 0.57
CA VAL A 68 2.85 -3.68 -0.30
C VAL A 68 1.55 -3.38 0.42
N TYR A 69 1.11 -2.12 0.40
CA TYR A 69 -0.21 -1.71 0.91
C TYR A 69 -1.15 -1.43 -0.26
N LEU A 70 -2.42 -1.80 -0.12
CA LEU A 70 -3.47 -1.45 -1.09
C LEU A 70 -4.36 -0.33 -0.57
N ASP A 71 -4.60 0.67 -1.42
CA ASP A 71 -5.52 1.78 -1.17
C ASP A 71 -6.65 1.75 -2.21
N GLU A 72 -6.47 2.37 -3.37
CA GLU A 72 -7.52 2.56 -4.37
C GLU A 72 -8.10 1.24 -4.90
N SER A 73 -7.34 0.14 -4.87
CA SER A 73 -7.85 -1.20 -5.23
C SER A 73 -8.83 -1.81 -4.22
N THR A 74 -9.06 -1.17 -3.06
CA THR A 74 -9.99 -1.63 -2.01
C THR A 74 -11.34 -0.92 -2.08
N GLU A 75 -12.03 -1.10 -3.21
CA GLU A 75 -13.32 -0.45 -3.49
C GLU A 75 -14.48 -1.01 -2.65
N ASP A 76 -14.41 -2.28 -2.24
CA ASP A 76 -15.41 -2.92 -1.40
C ASP A 76 -14.79 -4.05 -0.54
N GLN A 77 -15.61 -4.66 0.32
CA GLN A 77 -15.20 -5.76 1.19
C GLN A 77 -14.76 -7.00 0.40
N ASN A 78 -15.34 -7.24 -0.78
CA ASN A 78 -14.97 -8.36 -1.63
C ASN A 78 -13.58 -8.14 -2.24
N ALA A 79 -13.23 -6.91 -2.61
CA ALA A 79 -11.91 -6.53 -3.09
C ALA A 79 -10.85 -6.75 -2.00
N VAL A 80 -11.15 -6.36 -0.76
CA VAL A 80 -10.27 -6.64 0.39
C VAL A 80 -10.09 -8.14 0.59
N LEU A 81 -11.17 -8.92 0.59
CA LEU A 81 -11.12 -10.39 0.71
C LEU A 81 -10.31 -11.03 -0.42
N ARG A 82 -10.48 -10.57 -1.66
CA ARG A 82 -9.71 -11.04 -2.82
C ARG A 82 -8.22 -10.75 -2.65
N ALA A 83 -7.84 -9.53 -2.27
CA ALA A 83 -6.45 -9.16 -2.04
C ALA A 83 -5.78 -10.01 -0.95
N ILE A 84 -6.49 -10.26 0.15
CA ILE A 84 -6.02 -11.14 1.24
C ILE A 84 -5.87 -12.58 0.74
N SER A 85 -6.86 -13.09 -0.01
CA SER A 85 -6.82 -14.45 -0.55
C SER A 85 -5.70 -14.67 -1.57
N MET A 86 -5.41 -13.67 -2.40
CA MET A 86 -4.29 -13.69 -3.34
C MET A 86 -2.94 -13.52 -2.62
N GLY A 87 -2.96 -12.99 -1.38
CA GLY A 87 -1.78 -12.71 -0.57
C GLY A 87 -0.87 -11.69 -1.25
N ILE A 88 -1.44 -10.62 -1.81
CA ILE A 88 -0.74 -9.55 -2.53
C ILE A 88 -0.63 -8.26 -1.71
N ALA A 89 -1.24 -8.24 -0.52
CA ALA A 89 -1.28 -7.09 0.37
C ALA A 89 -0.71 -7.49 1.74
N ASP A 90 0.24 -6.68 2.21
CA ASP A 90 0.83 -6.74 3.55
C ASP A 90 0.17 -5.72 4.51
N GLY A 91 -0.75 -4.90 3.99
CA GLY A 91 -1.55 -3.94 4.73
C GLY A 91 -2.45 -3.11 3.81
N PHE A 92 -3.16 -2.13 4.38
CA PHE A 92 -4.16 -1.35 3.64
C PHE A 92 -4.22 0.13 4.03
N GLY A 93 -4.40 0.99 3.03
CA GLY A 93 -4.81 2.39 3.19
C GLY A 93 -6.33 2.49 3.00
N PHE A 94 -7.12 2.31 4.06
CA PHE A 94 -8.57 2.27 3.91
C PHE A 94 -9.19 3.66 3.94
N LYS A 95 -10.12 3.92 2.99
CA LYS A 95 -10.99 5.10 3.00
C LYS A 95 -12.41 4.71 3.39
N VAL A 96 -12.96 5.35 4.43
CA VAL A 96 -14.28 5.03 4.99
C VAL A 96 -15.38 5.21 3.95
N THR A 97 -15.40 6.33 3.22
CA THR A 97 -16.38 6.58 2.15
C THR A 97 -16.27 5.57 1.01
N ARG A 98 -15.05 5.23 0.56
CA ARG A 98 -14.83 4.26 -0.53
C ARG A 98 -15.37 2.88 -0.17
N LEU A 99 -15.09 2.41 1.05
CA LEU A 99 -15.62 1.14 1.54
C LEU A 99 -17.14 1.15 1.72
N GLY A 100 -17.77 2.33 1.75
CA GLY A 100 -19.22 2.49 1.90
C GLY A 100 -19.68 2.64 3.35
N GLY A 101 -18.87 3.28 4.19
CA GLY A 101 -19.25 3.73 5.54
C GLY A 101 -18.77 2.84 6.69
N LEU A 102 -19.09 3.28 7.91
CA LEU A 102 -18.54 2.73 9.17
C LEU A 102 -18.84 1.24 9.38
N THR A 103 -20.01 0.76 8.98
CA THR A 103 -20.37 -0.66 9.13
C THR A 103 -19.43 -1.55 8.31
N LYS A 104 -19.18 -1.17 7.05
CA LYS A 104 -18.30 -1.94 6.17
C LYS A 104 -16.84 -1.82 6.59
N MET A 105 -16.45 -0.62 7.04
CA MET A 105 -15.13 -0.36 7.62
C MET A 105 -14.85 -1.24 8.86
N ALA A 106 -15.83 -1.37 9.77
CA ALA A 106 -15.70 -2.21 10.96
C ALA A 106 -15.46 -3.69 10.59
N THR A 107 -16.16 -4.20 9.58
CA THR A 107 -15.94 -5.58 9.11
C THR A 107 -14.53 -5.79 8.56
N VAL A 108 -14.02 -4.88 7.71
CA VAL A 108 -12.68 -5.06 7.14
C VAL A 108 -11.58 -4.84 8.18
N ARG A 109 -11.79 -3.93 9.15
CA ARG A 109 -10.93 -3.79 10.34
C ARG A 109 -10.81 -5.12 11.10
N ASP A 110 -11.94 -5.78 11.38
CA ASP A 110 -11.94 -7.04 12.13
C ASP A 110 -11.23 -8.15 11.34
N LEU A 111 -11.43 -8.20 10.03
CA LEU A 111 -10.72 -9.10 9.13
C LEU A 111 -9.20 -8.86 9.14
N CYS A 112 -8.77 -7.60 9.09
CA CYS A 112 -7.38 -7.23 9.18
C CYS A 112 -6.76 -7.59 10.53
N ALA A 113 -7.49 -7.39 11.64
CA ALA A 113 -7.05 -7.79 12.97
C ALA A 113 -6.83 -9.31 13.09
N ILE A 114 -7.73 -10.12 12.51
CA ILE A 114 -7.58 -11.59 12.47
C ILE A 114 -6.34 -12.02 11.67
N ARG A 115 -6.02 -11.29 10.60
CA ARG A 115 -4.91 -11.60 9.69
C ARG A 115 -3.60 -10.91 10.04
N SER A 116 -3.57 -10.12 11.11
CA SER A 116 -2.44 -9.26 11.48
C SER A 116 -2.00 -8.31 10.36
N LEU A 117 -2.96 -7.80 9.58
CA LEU A 117 -2.71 -6.86 8.50
C LEU A 117 -2.87 -5.42 9.01
N PRO A 118 -1.78 -4.64 9.13
CA PRO A 118 -1.87 -3.23 9.50
C PRO A 118 -2.69 -2.44 8.49
N HIS A 119 -3.43 -1.46 8.97
CA HIS A 119 -4.19 -0.56 8.11
C HIS A 119 -4.38 0.82 8.74
N SER A 120 -4.63 1.82 7.90
CA SER A 120 -5.13 3.13 8.34
C SER A 120 -6.67 3.18 8.36
N CYS A 121 -7.22 4.28 8.85
CA CYS A 121 -8.65 4.56 8.87
C CYS A 121 -8.85 6.00 8.40
N ASP A 122 -8.81 6.21 7.09
CA ASP A 122 -8.75 7.54 6.48
C ASP A 122 -10.01 7.85 5.68
N ASP A 123 -10.01 9.01 5.03
CA ASP A 123 -10.93 9.34 3.95
C ASP A 123 -10.17 10.13 2.87
N ALA A 124 -10.84 10.48 1.78
CA ALA A 124 -10.22 11.28 0.72
C ALA A 124 -9.87 12.69 1.19
N TRP A 125 -10.78 13.31 1.95
CA TRP A 125 -10.69 14.67 2.50
C TRP A 125 -11.89 14.92 3.43
N GLY A 126 -11.97 16.08 4.09
CA GLY A 126 -13.18 16.50 4.83
C GLY A 126 -12.90 17.17 6.16
#